data_AF-A0A949Y5A0-F1
#
_entry.id   AF-A0A949Y5A0-F1
#
_cell.length_a   1.000
_cell.length_b   1.000
_cell.length_c   1.000
_cell.angle_alpha   90.00
_cell.angle_beta   90.00
_cell.angle_gamma   90.00
#
_symmetry.space_group_name_H-M   'P 1'
#
loop_
_entity.id
_entity.type
_entity.pdbx_description
1 polymer ?
#
loop_
_entity_poly.entity_id
_entity_poly.type
_entity_poly.pdbx_seq_one_letter_code
_entity_poly.pdbx_strand_id
1 'polypeptide(L)'
;YSPIQAQVRFNPVPWLNLTEYAQIPWIDKNQFWEFNTYLTWTVTPNIDVTLLHSYLNHNPLEPKTNSTYLQTYFRINSNWGFSILEEYDQTTGRLGVQKYTIHRDLSSWIASLGLYENNNGGNKTTYGVELILTLKDLPKYGFPVNLSPGL
;
A
#
# COMPACT_ATOMS: atom_id res chain seq x y z
N TYR A 1 9.44 14.07 26.91
CA TYR A 1 10.21 14.77 25.86
C TYR A 1 9.74 14.29 24.50
N SER A 2 9.71 15.16 23.48
CA SER A 2 9.16 14.87 22.15
C SER A 2 10.27 14.50 21.15
N PRO A 3 10.06 13.52 20.26
CA PRO A 3 10.99 13.22 19.16
C PRO A 3 11.01 14.32 18.10
N ILE A 4 12.06 14.35 17.28
CA ILE A 4 12.13 15.17 16.07
C ILE A 4 11.41 14.42 14.97
N GLN A 5 10.52 15.12 14.26
CA GLN A 5 9.80 14.59 13.10
C GLN A 5 10.16 15.43 11.88
N ALA A 6 10.46 14.77 10.77
CA ALA A 6 10.81 15.42 9.52
C ALA A 6 10.12 14.72 8.35
N GLN A 7 9.70 15.50 7.36
CA GLN A 7 9.21 14.98 6.10
C GLN A 7 9.89 15.71 4.94
N VAL A 8 10.41 14.94 3.99
CA VAL A 8 11.01 15.45 2.77
C VAL A 8 10.20 14.93 1.59
N ARG A 9 9.91 15.81 0.62
CA ARG A 9 9.26 15.44 -0.64
C ARG A 9 10.10 15.92 -1.79
N PHE A 10 10.37 15.03 -2.74
CA PHE A 10 11.15 15.30 -3.93
C PHE A 10 10.38 14.83 -5.17
N ASN A 11 10.15 15.76 -6.09
CA ASN A 11 9.37 15.56 -7.32
C ASN A 11 10.18 16.08 -8.50
N PRO A 12 11.20 15.34 -8.98
CA PRO A 12 12.04 15.81 -10.08
C PRO A 12 11.27 15.97 -11.39
N VAL A 13 10.22 15.16 -11.58
CA VAL A 13 9.35 15.13 -12.76
C VAL A 13 7.93 14.75 -12.35
N PRO A 14 6.89 15.04 -13.16
CA PRO A 14 5.50 14.76 -12.81
C PRO A 14 5.15 13.28 -12.60
N TRP A 15 5.97 12.37 -13.14
CA TRP A 15 5.74 10.93 -13.10
C TRP A 15 6.60 10.19 -12.06
N LEU A 16 7.38 10.92 -11.23
CA LEU A 16 8.22 10.33 -10.19
C LEU A 16 8.13 11.17 -8.91
N ASN A 17 7.70 10.55 -7.82
CA ASN A 17 7.65 11.16 -6.49
C ASN A 17 8.38 10.30 -5.47
N LEU A 18 9.22 10.95 -4.67
CA LEU A 18 9.84 10.37 -3.49
C LEU A 18 9.40 11.18 -2.26
N THR A 19 8.88 10.49 -1.25
CA THR A 19 8.55 11.05 0.05
C THR A 19 9.28 10.27 1.13
N GLU A 20 9.99 10.95 2.00
CA GLU A 20 10.65 10.37 3.17
C GLU A 20 10.02 10.97 4.42
N TYR A 21 9.64 10.12 5.37
CA TYR A 21 9.24 10.51 6.72
C TYR A 21 10.22 9.91 7.72
N ALA A 22 10.73 10.72 8.63
CA ALA A 22 11.63 10.29 9.68
C ALA A 22 11.14 10.78 11.04
N GLN A 23 11.20 9.89 12.04
CA GLN A 23 11.06 10.25 13.44
C GLN A 23 12.30 9.78 14.20
N ILE A 24 13.00 10.71 14.83
CA ILE A 24 14.28 10.46 15.49
C ILE A 24 14.23 10.98 16.93
N PRO A 25 14.55 10.15 17.94
CA PRO A 25 14.66 10.61 19.31
C PRO A 25 15.97 11.39 19.48
N TRP A 26 15.87 12.59 20.04
CA TRP A 26 17.01 13.49 20.24
C TRP A 26 17.77 13.23 21.54
N ILE A 27 17.12 12.70 22.58
CA ILE A 27 17.68 12.59 23.93
C ILE A 27 17.87 11.12 24.35
N ASP A 28 16.82 10.32 24.25
CA ASP A 28 16.82 8.93 24.71
C ASP A 28 16.77 7.97 23.52
N LYS A 29 17.88 7.25 23.30
CA LYS A 29 18.04 6.32 22.17
C LYS A 29 17.20 5.05 22.29
N ASN A 30 16.61 4.79 23.46
CA ASN A 30 15.70 3.66 23.69
C ASN A 30 14.25 3.99 23.29
N GLN A 31 13.99 5.21 22.83
CA GLN A 31 12.68 5.60 22.30
C GLN A 31 12.50 5.13 20.86
N PHE A 32 11.22 5.01 20.50
CA PHE A 32 10.78 4.65 19.15
C PHE A 32 11.35 5.61 18.10
N TRP A 33 11.88 5.05 17.02
CA TRP A 33 12.29 5.78 15.83
C TRP A 33 11.92 5.04 14.56
N GLU A 34 11.68 5.81 13.51
CA GLU A 34 11.26 5.27 12.23
C GLU A 34 11.79 6.07 11.05
N PHE A 35 11.92 5.35 9.93
CA PHE A 35 12.16 5.89 8.60
C PHE A 35 11.19 5.20 7.65
N ASN A 36 10.36 5.99 6.97
CA ASN A 36 9.38 5.52 6.00
C ASN A 36 9.62 6.22 4.67
N THR A 37 10.03 5.44 3.67
CA THR A 37 10.28 5.91 2.31
C THR A 37 9.14 5.47 1.41
N TYR A 38 8.60 6.40 0.65
CA TYR A 38 7.53 6.17 -0.32
C TYR A 38 7.97 6.67 -1.70
N LEU A 39 8.13 5.76 -2.65
CA LEU A 39 8.47 6.05 -4.03
C LEU A 39 7.30 5.65 -4.92
N THR A 40 6.82 6.57 -5.75
CA THR A 40 5.83 6.29 -6.79
C THR A 40 6.37 6.69 -8.15
N TRP A 41 6.19 5.82 -9.12
CA TRP A 41 6.70 5.97 -10.46
C TRP A 41 5.69 5.48 -11.50
N THR A 42 5.16 6.41 -12.29
CA THR A 42 4.45 6.08 -13.52
C THR A 42 5.49 5.90 -14.63
N VAL A 43 5.93 4.66 -14.86
CA VAL A 43 6.96 4.32 -15.85
C VAL A 43 6.47 4.65 -17.25
N THR A 44 5.21 4.31 -17.53
CA THR A 44 4.47 4.66 -18.74
C THR A 44 3.00 4.90 -18.35
N PRO A 45 2.15 5.47 -19.22
CA PRO A 45 0.72 5.60 -18.93
C PRO A 45 -0.03 4.29 -18.63
N ASN A 46 0.61 3.13 -18.85
CA ASN A 46 0.07 1.81 -18.59
C ASN A 46 0.78 1.07 -17.45
N ILE A 47 1.82 1.65 -16.82
CA ILE A 47 2.62 0.97 -15.80
C ILE A 47 2.88 1.93 -14.65
N ASP A 48 2.32 1.60 -13.50
CA ASP A 48 2.55 2.29 -12.24
C ASP A 48 3.27 1.37 -11.27
N VAL A 49 4.35 1.87 -10.66
CA VAL A 49 5.16 1.17 -9.67
C VAL A 49 5.19 2.01 -8.41
N THR A 50 4.95 1.37 -7.28
CA THR A 50 5.05 1.96 -5.94
C THR A 50 5.97 1.08 -5.10
N LEU A 51 6.98 1.71 -4.50
CA LEU A 51 7.88 1.07 -3.56
C LEU A 51 7.75 1.78 -2.21
N LEU A 52 7.41 1.03 -1.18
CA LEU A 52 7.40 1.52 0.20
C LEU A 52 8.48 0.79 0.97
N HIS A 53 9.30 1.51 1.72
CA HIS A 53 10.22 0.93 2.69
C HIS A 53 9.88 1.49 4.06
N SER A 54 9.74 0.61 5.04
CA SER A 54 9.35 0.95 6.41
C SER A 54 10.35 0.34 7.37
N TYR A 55 11.05 1.20 8.10
CA TYR A 55 11.96 0.81 9.16
C TYR A 55 11.47 1.39 10.48
N LEU A 56 11.21 0.51 11.45
CA LEU A 56 10.76 0.86 12.79
C LEU A 56 11.68 0.19 13.81
N ASN A 57 11.96 0.87 14.91
CA ASN A 57 12.75 0.31 16.00
C ASN A 57 12.24 0.78 17.36
N HIS A 58 12.40 -0.06 18.38
CA HIS A 58 11.81 0.11 19.73
C HIS A 58 10.28 0.28 19.70
N ASN A 59 9.59 -0.39 18.78
CA ASN A 59 8.14 -0.43 18.75
C ASN A 59 7.59 -1.49 19.75
N PRO A 60 6.59 -1.16 20.60
CA PRO A 60 6.06 -2.10 21.61
C PRO A 60 5.46 -3.39 21.07
N LEU A 61 4.94 -3.38 19.83
CA LEU A 61 4.33 -4.56 19.21
C LEU A 61 5.39 -5.42 18.51
N GLU A 62 6.22 -4.79 17.69
CA GLU A 62 7.30 -5.43 16.93
C GLU A 62 8.59 -4.66 17.20
N PRO A 63 9.47 -5.14 18.10
CA PRO A 63 10.63 -4.38 18.58
C PRO A 63 11.52 -3.81 17.48
N LYS A 64 11.58 -4.49 16.34
CA LYS A 64 12.23 -4.02 15.13
C LYS A 64 11.48 -4.53 13.91
N THR A 65 11.22 -3.63 12.97
CA THR A 65 10.63 -3.95 11.67
C THR A 65 11.46 -3.29 10.59
N ASN A 66 11.70 -4.01 9.50
CA ASN A 66 12.33 -3.50 8.30
C ASN A 66 11.65 -4.26 7.17
N SER A 67 10.73 -3.59 6.48
CA SER A 67 9.91 -4.19 5.45
C SER A 67 9.96 -3.33 4.20
N THR A 68 9.84 -3.98 3.04
CA THR A 68 9.67 -3.33 1.75
C THR A 68 8.46 -3.90 1.04
N TYR A 69 7.58 -3.00 0.61
CA TYR A 69 6.41 -3.31 -0.19
C TYR A 69 6.64 -2.86 -1.63
N LEU A 70 6.46 -3.77 -2.57
CA LEU A 70 6.37 -3.47 -3.99
C LEU A 70 4.92 -3.63 -4.41
N GLN A 71 4.33 -2.56 -4.95
CA GLN A 71 3.04 -2.60 -5.60
C GLN A 71 3.20 -2.16 -7.05
N THR A 72 2.70 -2.96 -8.00
CA THR A 72 2.75 -2.61 -9.42
C THR A 72 1.41 -2.84 -10.07
N TYR A 73 1.03 -1.96 -11.00
CA TYR A 73 -0.14 -2.11 -11.85
C TYR A 73 0.23 -1.99 -13.32
N PHE A 74 -0.20 -2.96 -14.12
CA PHE A 74 -0.03 -3.00 -15.56
C PHE A 74 -1.41 -2.95 -16.24
N ARG A 75 -1.64 -1.92 -17.06
CA ARG A 75 -2.77 -1.86 -17.99
C ARG A 75 -2.40 -2.59 -19.28
N ILE A 76 -3.00 -3.75 -19.49
CA ILE A 76 -2.75 -4.57 -20.69
C ILE A 76 -3.49 -3.97 -21.89
N ASN A 77 -4.74 -3.57 -21.69
CA ASN A 77 -5.56 -2.87 -22.69
C ASN A 77 -6.70 -2.08 -22.02
N SER A 78 -7.69 -1.62 -22.80
CA SER A 78 -8.86 -0.88 -22.30
C SER A 78 -9.70 -1.64 -21.28
N ASN A 79 -9.56 -2.96 -21.23
CA ASN A 79 -10.49 -3.87 -20.59
C ASN A 79 -9.85 -4.82 -19.58
N TRP A 80 -8.52 -4.94 -19.61
CA TRP A 80 -7.74 -5.85 -18.77
C TRP A 80 -6.57 -5.12 -18.10
N GLY A 81 -6.34 -5.46 -16.83
CA GLY A 81 -5.17 -5.06 -16.07
C GLY A 81 -4.66 -6.18 -15.19
N PHE A 82 -3.44 -6.01 -14.69
CA PHE A 82 -2.80 -6.94 -13.77
C PHE A 82 -2.10 -6.16 -12.66
N SER A 83 -2.21 -6.63 -11.42
CA SER A 83 -1.49 -6.05 -10.29
C SER A 83 -0.68 -7.08 -9.52
N ILE A 84 0.44 -6.60 -9.00
CA ILE A 84 1.35 -7.32 -8.11
C ILE A 84 1.41 -6.54 -6.80
N LEU A 85 1.34 -7.25 -5.68
CA LEU A 85 1.68 -6.74 -4.36
C LEU A 85 2.61 -7.75 -3.68
N GLU A 86 3.81 -7.33 -3.34
CA GLU A 86 4.79 -8.13 -2.61
C GLU A 86 5.25 -7.38 -1.37
N GLU A 87 5.47 -8.11 -0.28
CA GLU A 87 6.11 -7.62 0.93
C GLU A 87 7.31 -8.50 1.26
N TYR A 88 8.48 -7.88 1.37
CA TYR A 88 9.67 -8.52 1.90
C TYR A 88 9.99 -7.92 3.27
N ASP A 89 10.09 -8.76 4.29
CA ASP A 89 10.56 -8.40 5.63
C ASP A 89 12.05 -8.72 5.73
N GLN A 90 12.89 -7.68 5.68
CA GLN A 90 14.34 -7.76 5.83
C GLN A 90 14.78 -8.12 7.25
N THR A 91 13.95 -7.89 8.27
CA THR A 91 14.29 -8.24 9.65
C THR A 91 14.33 -9.76 9.82
N THR A 92 13.36 -10.45 9.21
CA THR A 92 13.28 -11.92 9.28
C THR A 92 13.81 -12.62 8.02
N GLY A 93 14.06 -11.88 6.93
CA GLY A 93 14.49 -12.38 5.64
C GLY A 93 13.38 -13.08 4.84
N ARG A 94 12.11 -12.81 5.15
CA ARG A 94 10.94 -13.54 4.63
C ARG A 94 10.20 -12.73 3.58
N LEU A 95 9.64 -13.43 2.59
CA LEU A 95 8.62 -12.86 1.71
C LEU A 95 7.26 -13.09 2.39
N GLY A 96 6.69 -12.02 2.94
CA GLY A 96 5.49 -12.04 3.77
C GLY A 96 4.25 -12.19 2.91
N VAL A 97 3.90 -11.14 2.18
CA VAL A 97 2.73 -11.12 1.29
C VAL A 97 3.18 -11.25 -0.15
N GLN A 98 2.49 -12.09 -0.92
CA GLN A 98 2.57 -12.09 -2.38
C GLN A 98 1.15 -12.17 -2.91
N LYS A 99 0.75 -11.21 -3.76
CA LYS A 99 -0.58 -11.19 -4.37
C LYS A 99 -0.49 -10.82 -5.84
N TYR A 100 -1.12 -11.64 -6.67
CA TYR A 100 -1.18 -11.46 -8.11
C TYR A 100 -2.65 -11.42 -8.54
N THR A 101 -3.08 -10.30 -9.10
CA THR A 101 -4.51 -10.06 -9.39
C THR A 101 -4.73 -9.66 -10.83
N ILE A 102 -5.65 -10.34 -11.50
CA ILE A 102 -6.12 -9.97 -12.83
C ILE A 102 -7.41 -9.17 -12.69
N HIS A 103 -7.52 -8.08 -13.44
CA HIS A 103 -8.65 -7.16 -13.43
C HIS A 103 -9.33 -7.14 -14.80
N ARG A 104 -10.66 -7.15 -14.82
CA ARG A 104 -11.50 -7.06 -16.02
C ARG A 104 -12.57 -5.98 -15.88
N ASP A 105 -12.61 -5.05 -16.82
CA ASP A 105 -13.65 -4.03 -16.92
C ASP A 105 -14.90 -4.53 -17.68
N LEU A 106 -15.96 -4.85 -16.95
CA LEU A 106 -17.25 -5.35 -17.46
C LEU A 106 -18.25 -4.21 -17.76
N SER A 107 -17.75 -3.07 -18.24
CA SER A 107 -18.49 -1.86 -18.59
C SER A 107 -19.07 -1.10 -17.41
N SER A 108 -19.93 -1.70 -16.58
CA SER A 108 -20.46 -1.05 -15.37
C SER A 108 -19.85 -1.60 -14.08
N TRP A 109 -19.16 -2.73 -14.19
CA TRP A 109 -18.48 -3.41 -13.09
C TRP A 109 -17.00 -3.59 -13.40
N ILE A 110 -16.18 -3.70 -12.37
CA ILE A 110 -14.82 -4.21 -12.45
C ILE A 110 -14.78 -5.50 -11.66
N ALA A 111 -14.38 -6.59 -12.30
CA ALA A 111 -14.14 -7.87 -11.64
C ALA A 111 -12.63 -8.07 -11.47
N SER A 112 -12.20 -8.47 -10.27
CA SER A 112 -10.80 -8.77 -9.98
C SER A 112 -10.70 -10.15 -9.34
N LEU A 113 -9.80 -10.98 -9.87
CA LEU A 113 -9.49 -12.29 -9.32
C LEU A 113 -8.01 -12.34 -8.95
N GLY A 114 -7.74 -12.52 -7.67
CA GLY A 114 -6.41 -12.55 -7.09
C GLY A 114 -6.08 -13.89 -6.47
N LEU A 115 -4.81 -14.28 -6.55
CA LEU A 115 -4.22 -15.33 -5.72
C LEU A 115 -3.32 -14.64 -4.71
N TYR A 116 -3.38 -15.05 -3.44
CA TYR A 116 -2.49 -14.53 -2.42
C TYR A 116 -1.81 -15.64 -1.61
N GLU A 117 -0.55 -15.40 -1.28
CA GLU A 117 0.23 -16.12 -0.29
C GLU A 117 0.55 -15.16 0.85
N ASN A 118 0.43 -15.64 2.09
CA ASN A 118 0.79 -14.87 3.27
C ASN A 118 1.59 -15.71 4.28
N ASN A 119 2.82 -15.28 4.58
CA ASN A 119 3.75 -15.88 5.52
C ASN A 119 4.04 -14.92 6.69
N ASN A 120 3.16 -14.93 7.70
CA ASN A 120 3.24 -14.07 8.89
C ASN A 120 4.23 -14.56 9.96
N GLY A 121 5.35 -15.19 9.60
CA GLY A 121 6.35 -15.55 10.61
C GLY A 121 6.10 -16.86 11.38
N GLY A 122 4.86 -17.36 11.39
CA GLY A 122 4.43 -18.56 12.12
C GLY A 122 4.75 -19.89 11.41
N ASN A 123 4.22 -21.00 11.95
CA ASN A 123 4.52 -22.36 11.46
C ASN A 123 3.85 -22.73 10.13
N LYS A 124 2.99 -21.88 9.56
CA LYS A 124 2.24 -22.16 8.33
C LYS A 124 2.06 -20.91 7.47
N THR A 125 2.38 -21.07 6.19
CA THR A 125 2.00 -20.13 5.13
C THR A 125 0.53 -20.34 4.77
N THR A 126 -0.19 -19.24 4.57
CA THR A 126 -1.59 -19.23 4.13
C THR A 126 -1.67 -18.95 2.64
N TYR A 127 -2.51 -19.70 1.93
CA TYR A 127 -2.81 -19.46 0.52
C TYR A 127 -4.30 -19.18 0.37
N GLY A 128 -4.66 -18.30 -0.56
CA GLY A 128 -6.06 -18.03 -0.82
C GLY A 128 -6.33 -17.41 -2.19
N VAL A 129 -7.62 -17.29 -2.47
CA VAL A 129 -8.18 -16.69 -3.68
C VAL A 129 -9.06 -15.53 -3.27
N GLU A 130 -8.92 -14.39 -3.93
CA GLU A 130 -9.65 -13.16 -3.68
C GLU A 130 -10.51 -12.82 -4.91
N LEU A 131 -11.82 -12.65 -4.72
CA LEU A 131 -12.73 -12.15 -5.76
C LEU A 131 -13.28 -10.80 -5.31
N ILE A 132 -13.05 -9.76 -6.11
CA ILE A 132 -13.57 -8.41 -5.86
C ILE A 132 -14.46 -8.01 -7.04
N LEU A 133 -15.67 -7.56 -6.74
CA LEU A 133 -16.58 -6.97 -7.70
C LEU A 133 -16.87 -5.52 -7.28
N THR A 134 -16.48 -4.57 -8.12
CA THR A 134 -16.67 -3.14 -7.87
C THR A 134 -17.65 -2.57 -8.90
N LEU A 135 -18.77 -2.03 -8.45
CA LEU A 135 -19.71 -1.31 -9.31
C LEU A 135 -19.23 0.14 -9.47
N LYS A 136 -19.00 0.57 -10.72
CA LYS A 136 -18.54 1.95 -11.02
C LYS A 136 -19.64 2.87 -11.54
N ASP A 137 -20.70 2.31 -12.13
CA ASP A 137 -21.82 3.09 -12.68
C ASP A 137 -23.06 2.99 -11.78
N LEU A 138 -22.98 3.53 -10.56
CA LEU A 138 -24.17 3.76 -9.75
C LEU A 138 -24.91 5.01 -10.25
N PRO A 139 -26.17 4.89 -10.69
CA PRO A 139 -26.96 6.09 -10.98
C PRO A 139 -27.06 6.94 -9.70
N LYS A 140 -26.77 8.24 -9.83
CA LYS A 140 -26.89 9.23 -8.75
C LYS A 140 -28.36 9.47 -8.41
N TYR A 141 -29.03 8.49 -7.81
CA TYR A 141 -30.29 8.74 -7.13
C TYR A 141 -29.96 9.42 -5.80
N GLY A 142 -29.92 10.76 -5.82
CA GLY A 142 -29.90 11.54 -4.60
C GLY A 142 -31.22 11.32 -3.88
N PHE A 143 -31.21 10.52 -2.80
CA PHE A 143 -32.33 10.54 -1.87
C PHE A 143 -32.39 11.96 -1.28
N PRO A 144 -33.53 12.66 -1.35
CA PRO A 144 -33.66 13.94 -0.66
C PRO A 144 -33.66 13.66 0.85
N VAL A 145 -32.48 13.64 1.46
CA VAL A 145 -32.36 13.61 2.91
C VAL A 145 -32.52 15.03 3.40
N ASN A 146 -33.77 15.41 3.69
CA ASN A 146 -34.04 16.58 4.54
C ASN A 146 -33.68 16.21 5.97
N LEU A 147 -32.42 16.41 6.36
CA LEU A 147 -32.07 16.53 7.78
C LEU A 147 -32.56 17.90 8.24
N SER A 148 -33.81 17.97 8.72
CA SER A 148 -34.20 19.08 9.58
C SER A 148 -33.39 18.96 10.88
N PRO A 149 -32.55 19.93 11.24
CA PRO A 149 -32.01 19.98 12.59
C PRO A 149 -33.18 20.28 13.52
N GLY A 150 -33.74 19.23 14.11
CA GLY A 150 -34.67 19.34 15.22
C GLY A 150 -33.90 19.88 16.42
N LEU A 151 -34.41 21.01 16.93
CA LEU A 151 -34.05 21.78 18.13
C LEU A 151 -33.41 20.98 19.28
#